data_AF-A0A8X6LT00-F1
#
_entry.id   AF-A0A8X6LT00-F1
#
_cell.length_a   1.000
_cell.length_b   1.000
_cell.length_c   1.000
_cell.angle_alpha   90.00
_cell.angle_beta   90.00
_cell.angle_gamma   90.00
#
_symmetry.space_group_name_H-M   'P 1'
#
loop_
_entity.id
_entity.type
_entity.pdbx_description
1 polymer ?
#
loop_
_entity_poly.entity_id
_entity_poly.type
_entity_poly.pdbx_seq_one_letter_code
_entity_poly.pdbx_strand_id
1 'polypeptide(L)'
;MDTSEIKIPSNIDLADNDFGIPGEIDLLIGCELFFELLRPNQLRSPCEKWLLQETVFGYIVVGSSDKFEEKSYCGLAINSEINSDSLNQQLRAFWEIETVDESSKEYSLEEETSETQYQNTHYRNEEGRYVVQLPFKKDPNCLDDLLKCSNNYTKLLHILSYIFRFIKNCRNPSVKRSGKLHYSEVNEAELWLIKNLQTSAFKEEIDAL
;
A
#
# COMPACT_ATOMS: atom_id res chain seq x y z
N MET A 1 15.40 28.68 -3.40
CA MET A 1 14.91 29.83 -4.17
C MET A 1 15.21 31.07 -3.36
N ASP A 2 15.83 32.09 -3.93
CA ASP A 2 16.08 33.35 -3.23
C ASP A 2 14.79 34.18 -3.26
N THR A 3 14.12 34.33 -2.11
CA THR A 3 12.81 34.99 -2.04
C THR A 3 12.88 36.50 -2.29
N SER A 4 14.08 37.08 -2.19
CA SER A 4 14.34 38.51 -2.42
C SER A 4 14.14 38.96 -3.88
N GLU A 5 14.19 38.04 -4.84
CA GLU A 5 14.01 38.33 -6.27
C GLU A 5 12.53 38.30 -6.72
N ILE A 6 11.61 37.86 -5.85
CA ILE A 6 10.18 37.71 -6.17
C ILE A 6 9.47 39.02 -5.90
N LYS A 7 9.00 39.67 -6.96
CA LYS A 7 8.22 40.92 -6.87
C LYS A 7 6.73 40.60 -6.87
N ILE A 8 6.14 40.50 -5.68
CA ILE A 8 4.71 40.27 -5.50
C ILE A 8 3.97 41.61 -5.67
N PRO A 9 2.98 41.70 -6.57
CA PRO A 9 2.13 42.89 -6.69
C PRO A 9 1.35 43.14 -5.40
N SER A 10 1.24 44.41 -4.99
CA SER A 10 0.56 44.82 -3.75
C SER A 10 -0.96 44.64 -3.75
N ASN A 11 -1.55 44.25 -4.89
CA ASN A 11 -2.99 44.01 -5.05
C ASN A 11 -3.37 42.52 -4.95
N ILE A 12 -2.50 41.69 -4.38
CA ILE A 12 -2.65 40.24 -4.35
C ILE A 12 -2.35 39.72 -2.95
N ASP A 13 -3.24 38.86 -2.48
CA ASP A 13 -3.09 38.15 -1.22
C ASP A 13 -2.47 36.77 -1.47
N LEU A 14 -1.38 36.47 -0.75
CA LEU A 14 -0.78 35.14 -0.76
C LEU A 14 -1.55 34.20 0.17
N ALA A 15 -1.51 32.90 -0.14
CA ALA A 15 -2.04 31.87 0.77
C ALA A 15 -1.23 31.78 2.08
N ASP A 16 0.04 32.17 2.03
CA ASP A 16 0.94 32.30 3.17
C ASP A 16 1.35 33.78 3.33
N ASN A 17 0.87 34.42 4.39
CA ASN A 17 1.16 35.82 4.67
C ASN A 17 2.61 36.06 5.12
N ASP A 18 3.23 35.03 5.70
CA ASP A 18 4.62 35.06 6.19
C ASP A 18 5.57 34.40 5.18
N PHE A 19 5.19 34.41 3.89
CA PHE A 19 5.93 33.78 2.81
C PHE A 19 7.44 34.09 2.86
N GLY A 20 8.25 33.03 2.89
CA GLY A 20 9.71 33.12 2.95
C GLY A 20 10.29 33.14 4.36
N ILE A 21 9.44 33.09 5.40
CA ILE A 21 9.84 32.93 6.80
C ILE A 21 9.51 31.48 7.22
N PRO A 22 10.48 30.69 7.71
CA PRO A 22 10.20 29.36 8.22
C PRO A 22 9.22 29.38 9.41
N GLY A 23 8.20 28.52 9.38
CA GLY A 23 7.16 28.41 10.41
C GLY A 23 6.67 26.98 10.62
N GLU A 24 5.74 26.79 11.55
CA GLU A 24 5.09 25.50 11.78
C GLU A 24 4.10 25.17 10.64
N ILE A 25 3.89 23.88 10.37
CA ILE A 25 2.97 23.43 9.33
C ILE A 25 1.57 23.32 9.95
N ASP A 26 0.64 24.16 9.49
CA ASP A 26 -0.75 24.14 9.98
C ASP A 26 -1.57 22.96 9.42
N LEU A 27 -1.34 22.59 8.15
CA LEU A 27 -2.13 21.59 7.43
C LEU A 27 -1.35 20.92 6.29
N LEU A 28 -1.46 19.59 6.20
CA LEU A 28 -1.00 18.81 5.04
C LEU A 28 -2.18 18.49 4.12
N ILE A 29 -2.02 18.79 2.83
CA ILE A 29 -3.07 18.60 1.81
C ILE A 29 -2.70 17.43 0.90
N GLY A 30 -3.59 16.46 0.79
CA GLY A 30 -3.43 15.32 -0.12
C GLY A 30 -3.50 15.71 -1.60
N CYS A 31 -2.80 14.96 -2.46
CA CYS A 31 -2.78 15.19 -3.91
C CYS A 31 -4.17 15.10 -4.55
N GLU A 32 -5.06 14.29 -3.98
CA GLU A 32 -6.47 14.17 -4.40
C GLU A 32 -7.24 15.49 -4.34
N LEU A 33 -6.93 16.37 -3.37
CA LEU A 33 -7.55 17.69 -3.25
C LEU A 33 -6.78 18.78 -4.01
N PHE A 34 -5.50 18.57 -4.31
CA PHE A 34 -4.61 19.59 -4.89
C PHE A 34 -5.22 20.25 -6.13
N PHE A 35 -5.73 19.46 -7.08
CA PHE A 35 -6.29 19.97 -8.33
C PHE A 35 -7.63 20.70 -8.14
N GLU A 36 -8.38 20.39 -7.08
CA GLU A 36 -9.63 21.06 -6.76
C GLU A 36 -9.40 22.46 -6.16
N LEU A 37 -8.24 22.66 -5.53
CA LEU A 37 -7.87 23.92 -4.90
C LEU A 37 -7.36 24.96 -5.90
N LEU A 38 -6.89 24.53 -7.08
CA LEU A 38 -6.35 25.41 -8.10
C LEU A 38 -7.45 26.28 -8.74
N ARG A 39 -7.10 27.53 -9.01
CA ARG A 39 -7.94 28.50 -9.74
C ARG A 39 -7.29 28.85 -11.07
N PRO A 40 -8.05 29.36 -12.06
CA PRO A 40 -7.52 29.58 -13.40
C PRO A 40 -6.49 30.71 -13.51
N ASN A 41 -6.43 31.63 -12.54
CA ASN A 41 -5.56 32.79 -12.62
C ASN A 41 -4.10 32.44 -12.32
N GLN A 42 -3.21 32.92 -13.19
CA GLN A 42 -1.76 32.80 -13.04
C GLN A 42 -1.08 34.11 -13.39
N LEU A 43 -0.08 34.49 -12.61
CA LEU A 43 0.81 35.60 -12.94
C LEU A 43 2.22 35.09 -13.09
N ARG A 44 2.74 35.18 -14.31
CA ARG A 44 4.09 34.71 -14.63
C ARG A 44 5.07 35.85 -14.46
N SER A 45 6.24 35.54 -13.93
CA SER A 45 7.31 36.50 -13.89
C SER A 45 7.85 36.77 -15.31
N PRO A 46 8.33 38.00 -15.58
CA PRO A 46 8.92 38.33 -16.89
C PRO A 46 10.13 37.46 -17.27
N CYS A 47 10.81 36.87 -16.27
CA CYS A 47 11.97 36.01 -16.46
C CYS A 47 11.63 34.51 -16.43
N GLU A 48 10.35 34.14 -16.35
CA GLU A 48 9.84 32.77 -16.24
C GLU A 48 10.40 31.95 -15.07
N LYS A 49 11.11 32.57 -14.13
CA LYS A 49 11.70 31.89 -12.95
C LYS A 49 10.67 31.50 -11.91
N TRP A 50 9.53 32.18 -11.89
CA TRP A 50 8.47 31.96 -10.93
C TRP A 50 7.10 32.34 -11.50
N LEU A 51 6.07 31.74 -10.91
CA LEU A 51 4.68 32.03 -11.17
C LEU A 51 3.92 32.16 -9.86
N LEU A 52 2.91 33.02 -9.84
CA LEU A 52 1.90 33.05 -8.80
C LEU A 52 0.70 32.29 -9.32
N GLN A 53 0.36 31.19 -8.65
CA GLN A 53 -0.80 30.36 -8.96
C GLN A 53 -1.90 30.70 -7.97
N GLU A 54 -3.06 31.12 -8.45
CA GLU A 54 -4.20 31.35 -7.58
C GLU A 54 -4.75 30.00 -7.07
N THR A 55 -5.05 29.95 -5.77
CA THR A 55 -5.75 28.83 -5.13
C THR A 55 -6.96 29.36 -4.35
N VAL A 56 -7.77 28.48 -3.78
CA VAL A 56 -8.86 28.89 -2.88
C VAL A 56 -8.40 29.64 -1.64
N PHE A 57 -7.14 29.50 -1.24
CA PHE A 57 -6.59 30.12 -0.03
C PHE A 57 -5.84 31.42 -0.31
N GLY A 58 -5.71 31.82 -1.57
CA GLY A 58 -4.84 32.92 -2.01
C GLY A 58 -3.80 32.42 -3.01
N TYR A 59 -2.89 33.30 -3.41
CA TYR A 59 -1.85 32.96 -4.38
C TYR A 59 -0.71 32.19 -3.71
N ILE A 60 -0.26 31.12 -4.36
CA ILE A 60 0.97 30.41 -3.98
C ILE A 60 2.09 30.78 -4.95
N VAL A 61 3.32 30.84 -4.44
CA VAL A 61 4.51 31.03 -5.27
C VAL A 61 5.01 29.67 -5.74
N VAL A 62 5.14 29.50 -7.06
CA VAL A 62 5.75 28.33 -7.69
C VAL A 62 6.96 28.80 -8.47
N GLY A 63 8.13 28.20 -8.25
CA GLY A 63 9.32 28.59 -8.96
C GLY A 63 10.44 27.58 -8.81
N SER A 64 11.40 27.64 -9.73
CA SER A 64 12.61 26.84 -9.65
C SER A 64 13.76 27.72 -9.17
N SER A 65 14.66 27.14 -8.37
CA SER A 65 15.88 27.79 -7.93
C SER A 65 17.02 27.34 -8.83
N ASP A 66 17.68 28.26 -9.52
CA ASP A 66 18.88 27.95 -10.33
C ASP A 66 20.09 27.56 -9.46
N LYS A 67 20.00 27.81 -8.14
CA LYS A 67 21.02 27.46 -7.14
C LYS A 67 20.78 26.05 -6.59
N PHE A 68 21.24 25.02 -7.29
CA PHE A 68 21.42 23.68 -6.71
C PHE A 68 22.73 23.07 -7.21
N GLU A 69 23.83 23.31 -6.49
CA GLU A 69 25.02 22.45 -6.55
C GLU A 69 24.85 21.17 -5.69
N GLU A 70 23.87 21.13 -4.78
CA GLU A 70 23.47 19.92 -4.05
C GLU A 70 22.07 19.47 -4.48
N LYS A 71 22.00 18.28 -5.08
CA LYS A 71 20.74 17.66 -5.50
C LYS A 71 19.94 17.24 -4.27
N SER A 72 18.93 18.02 -3.90
CA SER A 72 17.88 17.56 -2.98
C SER A 72 16.82 16.82 -3.80
N TYR A 73 16.70 15.51 -3.59
CA TYR A 73 15.75 14.67 -4.29
C TYR A 73 14.41 14.70 -3.54
N CYS A 74 13.42 15.44 -4.03
CA CYS A 74 12.03 15.22 -3.66
C CYS A 74 11.45 14.11 -4.56
N GLY A 75 10.94 13.05 -3.94
CA GLY A 75 10.66 11.77 -4.58
C GLY A 75 9.57 11.82 -5.65
N LEU A 76 10.00 11.69 -6.91
CA LEU A 76 9.23 11.00 -7.95
C LEU A 76 10.21 10.05 -8.65
N ALA A 77 10.30 8.82 -8.15
CA ALA A 77 11.18 7.80 -8.73
C ALA A 77 10.57 7.30 -10.05
N ILE A 78 10.89 7.99 -11.15
CA ILE A 78 10.70 7.43 -12.49
C ILE A 78 11.91 6.55 -12.74
N ASN A 79 11.67 5.26 -13.03
CA ASN A 79 12.70 4.30 -13.41
C ASN A 79 13.43 4.78 -14.68
N SER A 80 14.49 5.56 -14.50
CA SER A 80 15.53 5.75 -15.50
C SER A 80 16.82 5.20 -14.90
N GLU A 81 17.51 4.38 -15.67
CA GLU A 81 18.76 3.66 -15.38
C GLU A 81 19.87 4.57 -14.81
N ILE A 82 19.75 4.97 -13.54
CA ILE A 82 20.68 5.86 -12.86
C ILE A 82 21.06 5.20 -11.52
N ASN A 83 22.33 4.84 -11.40
CA ASN A 83 23.05 4.39 -10.19
C ASN A 83 22.18 3.70 -9.12
N SER A 84 21.97 2.40 -9.30
CA SER A 84 21.20 1.54 -8.37
C SER A 84 21.63 1.68 -6.92
N ASP A 85 22.92 1.89 -6.65
CA ASP A 85 23.47 1.80 -5.30
C ASP A 85 23.14 3.02 -4.45
N SER A 86 23.17 4.22 -5.04
CA SER A 86 22.81 5.46 -4.34
C SER A 86 21.30 5.52 -4.04
N LEU A 87 20.47 5.07 -4.98
CA LEU A 87 19.02 4.97 -4.77
C LEU A 87 18.69 3.92 -3.71
N ASN A 88 19.33 2.74 -3.77
CA ASN A 88 19.14 1.70 -2.77
C ASN A 88 19.53 2.19 -1.36
N GLN A 89 20.59 3.00 -1.24
CA GLN A 89 20.99 3.57 0.05
C GLN A 89 19.95 4.57 0.58
N GLN A 90 19.40 5.42 -0.28
CA GLN A 90 18.33 6.36 0.11
C GLN A 90 17.04 5.64 0.48
N LEU A 91 16.65 4.61 -0.27
CA LEU A 91 15.49 3.79 0.06
C LEU A 91 15.68 3.05 1.39
N ARG A 92 16.88 2.50 1.65
CA ARG A 92 17.18 1.87 2.94
C ARG A 92 17.06 2.87 4.10
N ALA A 93 17.69 4.04 3.98
CA ALA A 93 17.62 5.06 5.02
C ALA A 93 16.18 5.53 5.29
N PHE A 94 15.36 5.67 4.23
CA PHE A 94 13.95 5.99 4.37
C PHE A 94 13.19 4.91 5.15
N TRP A 95 13.38 3.64 4.78
CA TRP A 95 12.73 2.52 5.46
C TRP A 95 13.23 2.35 6.89
N GLU A 96 14.51 2.58 7.18
CA GLU A 96 15.07 2.54 8.54
C GLU A 96 14.44 3.59 9.46
N ILE A 97 14.06 4.76 8.93
CA ILE A 97 13.38 5.81 9.70
C ILE A 97 11.92 5.46 9.97
N GLU A 98 11.23 4.86 8.99
CA GLU A 98 9.81 4.50 9.08
C GLU A 98 9.57 3.16 9.81
N THR A 99 10.60 2.31 9.93
CA THR A 99 10.50 0.99 10.57
C THR A 99 10.67 1.13 12.08
N VAL A 100 9.76 0.53 12.84
CA VAL A 100 9.86 0.46 14.30
C VAL A 100 10.87 -0.63 14.68
N ASP A 101 11.72 -0.35 15.67
CA ASP A 101 12.72 -1.31 16.18
C ASP A 101 12.04 -2.60 16.70
N GLU A 102 12.17 -3.68 15.91
CA GLU A 102 11.57 -4.98 16.18
C GLU A 102 12.25 -5.72 17.34
N SER A 103 13.39 -5.24 17.86
CA SER A 103 14.10 -5.88 18.98
C SER A 103 13.27 -5.97 20.26
N SER A 104 12.17 -5.22 20.35
CA SER A 104 11.23 -5.22 21.47
C SER A 104 9.95 -6.02 21.23
N LYS A 105 9.77 -6.62 20.05
CA LYS A 105 8.53 -7.29 19.68
C LYS A 105 8.54 -8.73 20.18
N GLU A 106 7.65 -9.06 21.12
CA GLU A 106 7.40 -10.44 21.51
C GLU A 106 6.60 -11.12 20.39
N TYR A 107 7.26 -11.97 19.62
CA TYR A 107 6.61 -12.77 18.59
C TYR A 107 5.74 -13.86 19.24
N SER A 108 4.53 -14.04 18.70
CA SER A 108 3.75 -15.24 18.96
C SER A 108 4.45 -16.46 18.34
N LEU A 109 4.15 -17.66 18.87
CA LEU A 109 4.67 -18.91 18.33
C LEU A 109 4.33 -19.09 16.83
N GLU A 110 3.17 -18.57 16.41
CA GLU A 110 2.73 -18.62 15.01
C GLU A 110 3.59 -17.72 14.10
N GLU A 111 3.97 -16.53 14.58
CA GLU A 111 4.84 -15.60 13.86
C GLU A 111 6.26 -16.16 13.76
N GLU A 112 6.82 -16.69 14.86
CA GLU A 112 8.15 -17.30 14.84
C GLU A 112 8.21 -18.51 13.89
N THR A 113 7.16 -19.35 13.88
CA THR A 113 7.06 -20.48 12.96
C THR A 113 6.98 -20.01 11.50
N SER A 114 6.22 -18.95 11.23
CA SER A 114 6.04 -18.39 9.88
C SER A 114 7.34 -17.78 9.36
N GLU A 115 8.06 -17.04 10.20
CA GLU A 115 9.34 -16.43 9.87
C GLU A 115 10.41 -17.51 9.63
N THR A 116 10.50 -18.51 10.52
CA THR A 116 11.40 -19.65 10.35
C THR A 116 11.11 -20.40 9.04
N GLN A 117 9.83 -20.58 8.68
CA GLN A 117 9.47 -21.20 7.41
C GLN A 117 9.88 -20.33 6.22
N TYR A 118 9.63 -19.01 6.27
CA TYR A 118 10.05 -18.09 5.23
C TYR A 118 11.56 -18.16 5.02
N GLN A 119 12.35 -18.01 6.09
CA GLN A 119 13.81 -18.05 6.02
C GLN A 119 14.34 -19.35 5.39
N ASN A 120 13.75 -20.49 5.76
CA ASN A 120 14.18 -21.80 5.26
C ASN A 120 13.72 -22.12 3.84
N THR A 121 12.63 -21.51 3.36
CA THR A 121 12.00 -21.89 2.08
C THR A 121 12.05 -20.81 1.01
N HIS A 122 12.43 -19.58 1.37
CA HIS A 122 12.59 -18.50 0.40
C HIS A 122 13.87 -18.69 -0.42
N TYR A 123 13.76 -18.55 -1.73
CA TYR A 123 14.91 -18.49 -2.61
C TYR A 123 14.56 -17.73 -3.89
N ARG A 124 15.58 -17.40 -4.67
CA ARG A 124 15.41 -16.79 -5.99
C ARG A 124 15.66 -17.85 -7.06
N ASN A 125 14.71 -18.06 -7.96
CA ASN A 125 14.88 -19.00 -9.06
C ASN A 125 15.82 -18.45 -10.15
N GLU A 126 16.14 -19.27 -11.16
CA GLU A 126 17.02 -18.89 -12.28
C GLU A 126 16.50 -17.70 -13.11
N GLU A 127 15.18 -17.47 -13.12
CA GLU A 127 14.54 -16.31 -13.77
C GLU A 127 14.56 -15.04 -12.91
N GLY A 128 15.16 -15.10 -11.72
CA GLY A 128 15.22 -13.97 -10.81
C GLY A 128 13.92 -13.69 -10.05
N ARG A 129 12.98 -14.63 -9.99
CA ARG A 129 11.73 -14.52 -9.22
C ARG A 129 11.91 -15.08 -7.81
N TYR A 130 11.32 -14.41 -6.82
CA TYR A 130 11.23 -14.94 -5.47
C TYR A 130 10.24 -16.09 -5.41
N VAL A 131 10.68 -17.20 -4.83
CA VAL A 131 9.86 -18.38 -4.55
C VAL A 131 9.83 -18.55 -3.05
N VAL A 132 8.62 -18.66 -2.49
CA VAL A 132 8.38 -18.80 -1.06
C VAL A 132 7.34 -19.90 -0.87
N GLN A 133 7.55 -20.79 0.10
CA GLN A 133 6.56 -21.79 0.44
C GLN A 133 5.49 -21.17 1.36
N LEU A 134 4.22 -21.28 0.98
CA LEU A 134 3.11 -20.78 1.79
C LEU A 134 3.06 -21.49 3.16
N PRO A 135 2.97 -20.76 4.28
CA PRO A 135 2.74 -21.34 5.59
C PRO A 135 1.29 -21.82 5.68
N PHE A 136 1.10 -23.12 5.91
CA PHE A 136 -0.21 -23.70 6.15
C PHE A 136 -0.33 -24.09 7.61
N LYS A 137 -1.38 -23.61 8.31
CA LYS A 137 -1.71 -24.09 9.65
C LYS A 137 -2.01 -25.59 9.58
N LYS A 138 -1.44 -26.36 10.52
CA LYS A 138 -1.68 -27.81 10.63
C LYS A 138 -3.07 -28.13 11.18
N ASP A 139 -3.63 -27.22 11.98
CA ASP A 139 -4.98 -27.35 12.54
C ASP A 139 -6.02 -26.76 11.55
N PRO A 140 -7.02 -27.56 11.11
CA PRO A 140 -8.00 -27.16 10.11
C PRO A 140 -9.16 -26.30 10.63
N ASN A 141 -9.14 -25.80 11.87
CA ASN A 141 -10.21 -24.92 12.44
C ASN A 141 -10.32 -23.53 11.79
N CYS A 142 -9.97 -23.41 10.51
CA CYS A 142 -10.19 -22.26 9.64
C CYS A 142 -11.66 -21.78 9.63
N LEU A 143 -12.61 -22.69 9.87
CA LEU A 143 -14.03 -22.35 9.93
C LEU A 143 -14.36 -21.40 11.09
N ASP A 144 -13.82 -21.64 12.29
CA ASP A 144 -14.09 -20.79 13.45
C ASP A 144 -13.50 -19.40 13.27
N ASP A 145 -12.31 -19.31 12.69
CA ASP A 145 -11.68 -18.03 12.36
C ASP A 145 -12.47 -17.26 11.30
N LEU A 146 -13.01 -17.94 10.29
CA LEU A 146 -13.88 -17.33 9.28
C LEU A 146 -15.20 -16.83 9.88
N LEU A 147 -15.80 -17.60 10.79
CA LEU A 147 -17.03 -17.22 11.48
C LEU A 147 -16.83 -16.01 12.39
N LYS A 148 -15.67 -15.86 13.03
CA LYS A 148 -15.31 -14.63 13.78
C LYS A 148 -15.27 -13.40 12.86
N CYS A 149 -14.89 -13.55 11.60
CA CYS A 149 -14.81 -12.44 10.65
C CYS A 149 -16.16 -12.07 10.01
N SER A 150 -17.10 -13.02 9.87
CA SER A 150 -18.41 -12.73 9.27
C SER A 150 -19.50 -13.74 9.62
N ASN A 151 -20.68 -13.24 10.00
CA ASN A 151 -21.89 -14.06 10.20
C ASN A 151 -22.84 -14.09 8.99
N ASN A 152 -22.44 -13.49 7.86
CA ASN A 152 -23.29 -13.46 6.67
C ASN A 152 -22.96 -14.67 5.78
N TYR A 153 -23.92 -15.58 5.65
CA TYR A 153 -23.78 -16.82 4.88
C TYR A 153 -23.32 -16.59 3.43
N THR A 154 -23.92 -15.63 2.71
CA THR A 154 -23.53 -15.32 1.33
C THR A 154 -22.11 -14.76 1.25
N LYS A 155 -21.70 -13.92 2.21
CA LYS A 155 -20.32 -13.41 2.28
C LYS A 155 -19.32 -14.54 2.55
N LEU A 156 -19.63 -15.43 3.50
CA LEU A 156 -18.80 -16.59 3.80
C LEU A 156 -18.61 -17.50 2.58
N LEU A 157 -19.69 -17.79 1.86
CA LEU A 157 -19.62 -18.56 0.61
C LEU A 157 -18.71 -17.90 -0.41
N HIS A 158 -18.84 -16.58 -0.62
CA HIS A 158 -17.98 -15.87 -1.55
C HIS A 158 -16.51 -15.86 -1.11
N ILE A 159 -16.23 -15.64 0.18
CA ILE A 159 -14.86 -15.67 0.73
C ILE A 159 -14.24 -17.06 0.50
N LEU A 160 -14.93 -18.13 0.90
CA LEU A 160 -14.48 -19.50 0.69
C LEU A 160 -14.29 -19.83 -0.79
N SER A 161 -15.20 -19.37 -1.65
CA SER A 161 -15.09 -19.56 -3.11
C SER A 161 -13.82 -18.91 -3.66
N TYR A 162 -13.49 -17.69 -3.22
CA TYR A 162 -12.26 -17.02 -3.64
C TYR A 162 -11.01 -17.67 -3.07
N ILE A 163 -11.04 -18.17 -1.82
CA ILE A 163 -9.93 -18.93 -1.23
C ILE A 163 -9.67 -20.21 -2.04
N PHE A 164 -10.72 -20.98 -2.35
CA PHE A 164 -10.58 -22.20 -3.16
C PHE A 164 -10.11 -21.90 -4.58
N ARG A 165 -10.63 -20.85 -5.21
CA ARG A 165 -10.13 -20.38 -6.51
C ARG A 165 -8.65 -20.00 -6.42
N PHE A 166 -8.24 -19.27 -5.40
CA PHE A 166 -6.84 -18.88 -5.18
C PHE A 166 -5.95 -20.12 -5.09
N ILE A 167 -6.30 -21.08 -4.22
CA ILE A 167 -5.56 -22.34 -4.07
C ILE A 167 -5.49 -23.11 -5.40
N LYS A 168 -6.60 -23.20 -6.14
CA LYS A 168 -6.63 -23.88 -7.45
C LYS A 168 -5.76 -23.19 -8.49
N ASN A 169 -5.76 -21.86 -8.52
CA ASN A 169 -4.92 -21.06 -9.41
C ASN A 169 -3.43 -21.18 -9.06
N CYS A 170 -3.09 -21.26 -7.77
CA CYS A 170 -1.73 -21.51 -7.30
C CYS A 170 -1.26 -22.92 -7.68
N ARG A 171 -2.13 -23.93 -7.55
CA ARG A 171 -1.81 -25.32 -7.90
C ARG A 171 -1.81 -25.59 -9.42
N ASN A 172 -2.58 -24.84 -10.20
CA ASN A 172 -2.73 -25.02 -11.65
C ASN A 172 -2.49 -23.69 -12.39
N PRO A 173 -1.23 -23.20 -12.43
CA PRO A 173 -0.92 -21.89 -13.01
C PRO A 173 -1.23 -21.78 -14.50
N SER A 174 -1.31 -22.90 -15.23
CA SER A 174 -1.66 -22.96 -16.65
C SER A 174 -3.16 -22.77 -16.93
N VAL A 175 -4.03 -22.95 -15.92
CA VAL A 175 -5.50 -22.90 -16.07
C VAL A 175 -6.10 -22.03 -14.97
N LYS A 176 -5.67 -20.76 -14.91
CA LYS A 176 -6.16 -19.81 -13.91
C LYS A 176 -7.59 -19.38 -14.23
N ARG A 177 -8.43 -19.36 -13.20
CA ARG A 177 -9.78 -18.78 -13.25
C ARG A 177 -9.75 -17.34 -12.78
N SER A 178 -10.46 -16.46 -13.46
CA SER A 178 -10.58 -15.03 -13.15
C SER A 178 -12.02 -14.55 -13.41
N GLY A 179 -12.32 -13.30 -13.04
CA GLY A 179 -13.64 -12.70 -13.23
C GLY A 179 -14.66 -13.11 -12.16
N LYS A 180 -15.95 -13.05 -12.50
CA LYS A 180 -17.04 -13.38 -11.58
C LYS A 180 -16.97 -14.84 -11.12
N LEU A 181 -17.45 -15.13 -9.90
CA LEU A 181 -17.54 -16.50 -9.39
C LEU A 181 -18.50 -17.32 -10.24
N HIS A 182 -18.07 -18.51 -10.66
CA HIS A 182 -18.93 -19.47 -11.32
C HIS A 182 -19.75 -20.24 -10.28
N TYR A 183 -20.97 -20.66 -10.63
CA TYR A 183 -21.86 -21.42 -9.73
C TYR A 183 -21.15 -22.62 -9.11
N SER A 184 -20.35 -23.35 -9.88
CA SER A 184 -19.62 -24.52 -9.38
C SER A 184 -18.62 -24.19 -8.26
N GLU A 185 -18.04 -22.99 -8.26
CA GLU A 185 -17.11 -22.55 -7.20
C GLU A 185 -17.88 -22.23 -5.92
N VAL A 186 -19.04 -21.60 -6.06
CA VAL A 186 -19.94 -21.31 -4.94
C VAL A 186 -20.50 -22.61 -4.33
N ASN A 187 -20.95 -23.54 -5.18
CA ASN A 187 -21.47 -24.83 -4.75
C ASN A 187 -20.40 -25.69 -4.04
N GLU A 188 -19.15 -25.64 -4.51
CA GLU A 188 -18.04 -26.32 -3.83
C GLU A 188 -17.76 -25.75 -2.44
N ALA A 189 -17.76 -24.42 -2.32
CA ALA A 189 -17.63 -23.75 -1.02
C ALA A 189 -18.78 -24.10 -0.08
N GLU A 190 -20.01 -24.16 -0.60
CA GLU A 190 -21.20 -24.53 0.15
C GLU A 190 -21.14 -25.98 0.68
N LEU A 191 -20.83 -26.94 -0.20
CA LEU A 191 -20.68 -28.35 0.19
C LEU A 191 -19.58 -28.53 1.23
N TRP A 192 -18.46 -27.82 1.09
CA TRP A 192 -17.38 -27.85 2.07
C TRP A 192 -17.84 -27.29 3.43
N LEU A 193 -18.54 -26.16 3.43
CA LEU A 193 -19.02 -25.51 4.64
C LEU A 193 -20.00 -26.40 5.39
N ILE A 194 -20.99 -26.97 4.69
CA ILE A 194 -21.96 -27.91 5.26
C ILE A 194 -21.24 -29.11 5.87
N LYS A 195 -20.30 -29.71 5.14
CA LYS A 195 -19.56 -30.89 5.62
C LYS A 195 -18.78 -30.58 6.90
N ASN A 196 -18.06 -29.45 6.94
CA ASN A 196 -17.28 -29.07 8.13
C ASN A 196 -18.17 -28.73 9.32
N LEU A 197 -19.28 -28.02 9.10
CA LEU A 197 -20.26 -27.74 10.15
C LEU A 197 -20.86 -29.02 10.71
N GLN A 198 -21.23 -29.97 9.85
CA GLN A 198 -21.75 -31.27 10.27
C GLN A 198 -20.72 -32.06 11.07
N THR A 199 -19.48 -32.11 10.61
CA THR A 199 -18.39 -32.79 11.32
C THR A 199 -18.09 -32.17 12.68
N SER A 200 -18.20 -30.84 12.81
CA SER A 200 -17.97 -30.15 14.08
C SER A 200 -19.17 -30.28 15.04
N ALA A 201 -20.39 -30.06 14.56
CA ALA A 201 -21.60 -30.02 15.39
C ALA A 201 -22.11 -31.40 15.79
N PHE A 202 -21.91 -32.43 14.97
CA PHE A 202 -22.40 -33.79 15.19
C PHE A 202 -21.25 -34.79 15.36
N LYS A 203 -20.14 -34.33 15.95
CA LYS A 203 -18.93 -35.14 16.07
C LYS A 203 -19.18 -36.44 16.83
N GLU A 204 -19.91 -36.37 17.94
CA GLU A 204 -20.23 -37.53 18.78
C GLU A 204 -21.09 -38.57 18.03
N GLU A 205 -22.05 -38.11 17.23
CA GLU A 205 -22.91 -38.97 16.43
C GLU A 205 -22.17 -39.58 15.23
N ILE A 206 -21.24 -38.86 14.64
CA ILE A 206 -20.39 -39.36 13.55
C ILE A 206 -19.39 -40.39 14.08
N ASP A 207 -18.79 -40.14 15.24
CA ASP A 207 -17.82 -41.06 15.88
C ASP A 207 -18.51 -42.34 16.39
N ALA A 208 -19.84 -42.34 16.53
CA ALA A 208 -20.65 -43.48 16.97
C ALA A 208 -21.21 -44.37 15.82
N LEU A 209 -20.97 -44.02 14.54
CA LEU A 209 -21.37 -44.77 13.35
C LEU A 209 -20.29 -45.76 12.87
#